data_AF-A0A0F7SQ10-F1
#
_entry.id   AF-A0A0F7SQ10-F1
#
_cell.length_a   1.000
_cell.length_b   1.000
_cell.length_c   1.000
_cell.angle_alpha   90.00
_cell.angle_beta   90.00
_cell.angle_gamma   90.00
#
_symmetry.space_group_name_H-M   'P 1'
#
loop_
_entity.id
_entity.type
_entity.pdbx_description
1 polymer ?
#
loop_
_entity_poly.entity_id
_entity_poly.type
_entity_poly.pdbx_seq_one_letter_code
_entity_poly.pdbx_strand_id
1 'polypeptide(L)'
;MPSSCSIISNTGNTTLAGLDDLPEELLLEIFLYALNPSLALTNRRLHDMLSHPPSSFAARWLIAFHPTASSRDLLGRCLRHPICTLDVVRAIERIWSLSSSSSSSQSSAIDVVRPTLSSPPAPPPLELVELPKRLFRNLLTPTRRVLPPTLLPFLNYLFETYSPSPSSHKGYPLCASITNHPVSLPLTELLLARGASPGLNDGYAVQLAVGKKDLGLVKMLIECQSGGDSARGRDGGNAKRRRTEDRTKVTSKMLSVAVKFKNRPIVDYFIEKGVVPDLKTLAALGQL
;
A
#
# COMPACT_ATOMS: atom_id res chain seq x y z
N MET A 1 -57.29 64.90 -13.61
CA MET A 1 -55.83 64.69 -13.76
C MET A 1 -55.29 64.15 -12.44
N PRO A 2 -55.29 62.81 -12.22
CA PRO A 2 -54.68 62.23 -11.03
C PRO A 2 -53.23 61.84 -11.30
N SER A 3 -52.33 62.27 -10.42
CA SER A 3 -50.91 61.95 -10.42
C SER A 3 -50.68 60.49 -10.06
N SER A 4 -50.11 59.73 -10.99
CA SER A 4 -49.66 58.35 -10.77
C SER A 4 -48.33 58.35 -10.02
N CYS A 5 -48.36 57.98 -8.74
CA CYS A 5 -47.16 57.69 -7.95
C CYS A 5 -46.69 56.27 -8.25
N SER A 6 -45.63 56.13 -9.04
CA SER A 6 -44.94 54.86 -9.28
C SER A 6 -44.02 54.53 -8.11
N ILE A 7 -44.42 53.58 -7.27
CA ILE A 7 -43.56 53.01 -6.23
C ILE A 7 -42.57 52.05 -6.92
N ILE A 8 -41.31 52.47 -7.02
CA ILE A 8 -40.20 51.63 -7.48
C ILE A 8 -39.74 50.78 -6.28
N SER A 9 -40.27 49.57 -6.16
CA SER A 9 -39.76 48.56 -5.24
C SER A 9 -38.48 47.94 -5.83
N ASN A 10 -37.32 48.55 -5.54
CA ASN A 10 -36.02 47.94 -5.81
C ASN A 10 -35.68 46.96 -4.68
N THR A 11 -36.31 45.78 -4.67
CA THR A 11 -35.92 44.67 -3.79
C THR A 11 -34.66 44.04 -4.37
N GLY A 12 -33.50 44.61 -4.03
CA GLY A 12 -32.22 43.98 -4.30
C GLY A 12 -32.16 42.63 -3.58
N ASN A 13 -32.33 41.54 -4.32
CA ASN A 13 -32.04 40.19 -3.86
C ASN A 13 -30.52 40.09 -3.66
N THR A 14 -30.01 40.56 -2.52
CA THR A 14 -28.71 40.13 -2.02
C THR A 14 -28.82 38.65 -1.69
N THR A 15 -28.49 37.81 -2.67
CA THR A 15 -28.17 36.42 -2.42
C THR A 15 -27.06 36.42 -1.38
N LEU A 16 -27.37 35.96 -0.16
CA LEU A 16 -26.37 35.79 0.89
C LEU A 16 -25.27 34.90 0.30
N ALA A 17 -24.05 35.44 0.25
CA ALA A 17 -22.90 34.69 -0.25
C ALA A 17 -22.79 33.39 0.55
N GLY A 18 -22.99 32.27 -0.15
CA GLY A 18 -22.97 30.94 0.42
C GLY A 18 -21.54 30.42 0.50
N LEU A 19 -21.40 29.24 1.12
CA LEU A 19 -20.13 28.49 1.09
C LEU A 19 -19.69 28.20 -0.35
N ASP A 20 -20.66 28.04 -1.26
CA ASP A 20 -20.43 27.80 -2.69
C ASP A 20 -19.84 29.00 -3.43
N ASP A 21 -19.84 30.19 -2.85
CA ASP A 21 -19.26 31.39 -3.47
C ASP A 21 -17.78 31.59 -3.06
N LEU A 22 -17.24 30.77 -2.15
CA LEU A 22 -15.85 30.87 -1.74
C LEU A 22 -14.88 30.29 -2.81
N PRO A 23 -13.68 30.88 -2.96
CA PRO A 23 -12.57 30.28 -3.69
C PRO A 23 -12.19 28.89 -3.15
N GLU A 24 -11.67 28.03 -4.03
CA GLU A 24 -11.31 26.65 -3.68
C GLU A 24 -10.25 26.58 -2.58
N GLU A 25 -9.32 27.53 -2.56
CA GLU A 25 -8.25 27.61 -1.56
C GLU A 25 -8.81 27.79 -0.15
N LEU A 26 -9.81 28.68 0.00
CA LEU A 26 -10.45 28.92 1.29
C LEU A 26 -11.29 27.72 1.73
N LEU A 27 -11.96 27.05 0.79
CA LEU A 27 -12.71 25.83 1.08
C LEU A 27 -11.78 24.70 1.56
N LEU A 28 -10.62 24.56 0.94
CA LEU A 28 -9.60 23.62 1.36
C LEU A 28 -9.07 23.98 2.76
N GLU A 29 -8.74 25.23 3.03
CA GLU A 29 -8.30 25.67 4.36
C GLU A 29 -9.35 25.42 5.43
N ILE A 30 -10.62 25.79 5.19
CA ILE A 30 -11.73 25.50 6.10
C ILE A 30 -11.80 23.99 6.39
N PHE A 31 -11.69 23.15 5.35
CA PHE A 31 -11.70 21.70 5.52
C PHE A 31 -10.49 21.21 6.34
N LEU A 32 -9.30 21.76 6.10
CA LEU A 32 -8.08 21.44 6.83
C LEU A 32 -8.18 21.82 8.31
N TYR A 33 -8.76 22.97 8.64
CA TYR A 33 -8.99 23.37 10.03
C TYR A 33 -10.09 22.55 10.71
N ALA A 34 -11.14 22.21 9.97
CA ALA A 34 -12.24 21.43 10.51
C ALA A 34 -11.85 19.98 10.81
N LEU A 35 -10.90 19.40 10.06
CA LEU A 35 -10.47 17.99 10.12
C LEU A 35 -11.63 16.97 10.11
N ASN A 36 -12.80 17.37 9.59
CA ASN A 36 -14.01 16.57 9.63
C ASN A 36 -14.28 15.95 8.25
N PRO A 37 -14.12 14.62 8.07
CA PRO A 37 -14.40 13.96 6.79
C PRO A 37 -15.84 14.13 6.32
N SER A 38 -16.80 14.28 7.24
CA SER A 38 -18.22 14.41 6.91
C SER A 38 -18.55 15.74 6.23
N LEU A 39 -17.69 16.75 6.31
CA LEU A 39 -17.89 18.03 5.62
C LEU A 39 -17.86 17.87 4.09
N ALA A 40 -17.15 16.86 3.58
CA ALA A 40 -17.18 16.53 2.16
C ALA A 40 -18.57 16.04 1.71
N LEU A 41 -19.40 15.52 2.62
CA LEU A 41 -20.72 14.96 2.29
C LEU A 41 -21.83 16.02 2.30
N THR A 42 -21.59 17.19 2.91
CA THR A 42 -22.61 18.25 3.02
C THR A 42 -22.76 19.05 1.72
N ASN A 43 -21.77 19.00 0.83
CA ASN A 43 -21.74 19.80 -0.38
C ASN A 43 -21.06 19.03 -1.53
N ARG A 44 -21.71 19.00 -2.71
CA ARG A 44 -21.21 18.28 -3.88
C ARG A 44 -19.91 18.87 -4.43
N ARG A 45 -19.77 20.20 -4.45
CA ARG A 45 -18.53 20.87 -4.87
C ARG A 45 -17.36 20.49 -3.97
N LEU A 46 -17.58 20.45 -2.64
CA LEU A 46 -16.57 19.97 -1.70
C LEU A 46 -16.22 18.51 -1.93
N HIS A 47 -17.21 17.65 -2.13
CA HIS A 47 -16.98 16.24 -2.45
C HIS A 47 -16.10 16.08 -3.69
N ASP A 48 -16.43 16.78 -4.77
CA ASP A 48 -15.73 16.67 -6.06
C ASP A 48 -14.29 17.20 -5.94
N MET A 49 -14.09 18.31 -5.24
CA MET A 49 -12.77 18.88 -4.94
C MET A 49 -11.90 17.94 -4.08
N LEU A 50 -12.49 17.36 -3.02
CA LEU A 50 -11.78 16.47 -2.09
C LEU A 50 -11.61 15.04 -2.61
N SER A 51 -12.25 14.70 -3.72
CA SER A 51 -12.02 13.43 -4.42
C SER A 51 -10.66 13.42 -5.13
N HIS A 52 -10.16 14.60 -5.56
CA HIS A 52 -8.88 14.76 -6.25
C HIS A 52 -8.08 15.95 -5.73
N PRO A 53 -7.76 15.98 -4.42
CA PRO A 53 -7.11 17.14 -3.82
C PRO A 53 -5.65 17.27 -4.30
N PRO A 54 -5.09 18.50 -4.31
CA PRO A 54 -3.66 18.70 -4.52
C PRO A 54 -2.83 17.89 -3.52
N SER A 55 -1.71 17.30 -3.96
CA SER A 55 -0.94 16.38 -3.11
C SER A 55 -0.39 17.04 -1.84
N SER A 56 -0.05 18.33 -1.92
CA SER A 56 0.40 19.12 -0.76
C SER A 56 -0.71 19.35 0.26
N PHE A 57 -1.96 19.46 -0.19
CA PHE A 57 -3.13 19.57 0.68
C PHE A 57 -3.41 18.23 1.36
N ALA A 58 -3.51 17.15 0.57
CA ALA A 58 -3.75 15.81 1.10
C ALA A 58 -2.69 15.40 2.14
N ALA A 59 -1.42 15.74 1.90
CA ALA A 59 -0.33 15.51 2.85
C ALA A 59 -0.53 16.28 4.16
N ARG A 60 -0.81 17.59 4.10
CA ARG A 60 -1.09 18.42 5.29
C ARG A 60 -2.28 17.86 6.08
N TRP A 61 -3.37 17.55 5.39
CA TRP A 61 -4.56 16.98 6.01
C TRP A 61 -4.26 15.64 6.68
N LEU A 62 -3.55 14.73 6.02
CA LEU A 62 -3.17 13.43 6.58
C LEU A 62 -2.28 13.55 7.82
N ILE A 63 -1.34 14.51 7.84
CA ILE A 63 -0.47 14.77 9.00
C ILE A 63 -1.33 15.32 10.15
N ALA A 64 -2.15 16.34 9.88
CA ALA A 64 -3.01 16.97 10.89
C ALA A 64 -4.08 16.00 11.43
N PHE A 65 -4.55 15.06 10.61
CA PHE A 65 -5.51 14.04 11.00
C PHE A 65 -4.93 13.00 11.98
N HIS A 66 -3.60 12.88 12.07
CA HIS A 66 -2.90 11.96 12.98
C HIS A 66 -1.96 12.70 13.95
N PRO A 67 -2.47 13.57 14.84
CA PRO A 67 -1.63 14.44 15.67
C PRO A 67 -0.74 13.67 16.66
N THR A 68 -1.11 12.44 16.99
CA THR A 68 -0.39 11.57 17.94
C THR A 68 0.52 10.54 17.26
N ALA A 69 0.65 10.56 15.94
CA ALA A 69 1.47 9.59 15.25
C ALA A 69 2.96 9.88 15.42
N SER A 70 3.72 8.84 15.80
CA SER A 70 5.17 8.86 15.75
C SER A 70 5.68 8.83 14.30
N SER A 71 6.95 9.16 14.07
CA SER A 71 7.58 9.05 12.74
C SER A 71 7.47 7.63 12.16
N ARG A 72 7.43 6.63 13.05
CA ARG A 72 7.36 5.20 12.70
C ARG A 72 5.97 4.74 12.27
N ASP A 73 4.93 5.40 12.76
CA ASP A 73 3.53 5.01 12.50
C ASP A 73 2.83 5.93 11.51
N LEU A 74 3.27 7.18 11.38
CA LEU A 74 2.59 8.21 10.59
C LEU A 74 2.36 7.73 9.15
N LEU A 75 3.42 7.32 8.45
CA LEU A 75 3.30 6.89 7.06
C LEU A 75 2.40 5.65 6.92
N GLY A 76 2.53 4.68 7.83
CA GLY A 76 1.66 3.50 7.87
C GLY A 76 0.18 3.83 8.10
N ARG A 77 -0.14 4.89 8.86
CA ARG A 77 -1.51 5.40 9.04
C ARG A 77 -1.98 6.17 7.81
N CYS A 78 -1.14 7.02 7.20
CA CYS A 78 -1.46 7.77 6.00
C CYS A 78 -1.80 6.86 4.81
N LEU A 79 -1.01 5.79 4.60
CA LEU A 79 -1.22 4.82 3.52
C LEU A 79 -2.56 4.04 3.62
N ARG A 80 -3.25 4.10 4.77
CA ARG A 80 -4.62 3.56 4.95
C ARG A 80 -5.69 4.45 4.31
N HIS A 81 -5.35 5.60 3.73
CA HIS A 81 -6.29 6.53 3.10
C HIS A 81 -6.15 6.56 1.58
N PRO A 82 -7.24 6.49 0.78
CA PRO A 82 -7.20 6.40 -0.70
C PRO A 82 -6.56 7.58 -1.39
N ILE A 83 -6.62 8.74 -0.77
CA ILE A 83 -5.93 9.94 -1.24
C ILE A 83 -4.40 9.84 -1.13
N CYS A 84 -3.84 8.88 -0.36
CA CYS A 84 -2.40 8.73 -0.18
C CYS A 84 -1.76 8.01 -1.39
N THR A 85 -1.40 8.81 -2.40
CA THR A 85 -0.63 8.40 -3.59
C THR A 85 0.88 8.63 -3.39
N LEU A 86 1.70 8.24 -4.38
CA LEU A 86 3.15 8.49 -4.36
C LEU A 86 3.49 9.98 -4.17
N ASP A 87 2.79 10.88 -4.86
CA ASP A 87 3.04 12.32 -4.75
C ASP A 87 2.65 12.88 -3.38
N VAL A 88 1.63 12.30 -2.75
CA VAL A 88 1.24 12.62 -1.38
C VAL A 88 2.29 12.14 -0.39
N VAL A 89 2.84 10.93 -0.55
CA VAL A 89 3.95 10.45 0.30
C VAL A 89 5.16 11.38 0.19
N ARG A 90 5.56 11.77 -1.02
CA ARG A 90 6.64 12.75 -1.23
C ARG A 90 6.34 14.12 -0.63
N ALA A 91 5.07 14.54 -0.62
CA ALA A 91 4.65 15.77 0.03
C ALA A 91 4.70 15.66 1.56
N ILE A 92 4.33 14.50 2.12
CA ILE A 92 4.45 14.21 3.56
C ILE A 92 5.92 14.28 3.98
N GLU A 93 6.83 13.64 3.24
CA GLU A 93 8.28 13.69 3.50
C GLU A 93 8.82 15.13 3.51
N ARG A 94 8.43 15.95 2.52
CA ARG A 94 8.81 17.36 2.45
C ARG A 94 8.32 18.14 3.67
N ILE A 95 7.05 18.03 4.02
CA ILE A 95 6.49 18.73 5.19
C ILE A 95 7.17 18.28 6.48
N TRP A 96 7.37 16.96 6.64
CA TRP A 96 8.05 16.40 7.80
C TRP A 96 9.48 16.93 7.95
N SER A 97 10.24 17.01 6.84
CA SER A 97 11.60 17.54 6.84
C SER A 97 11.68 19.04 7.18
N LEU A 98 10.65 19.82 6.85
CA LEU A 98 10.59 21.24 7.17
C LEU A 98 10.29 21.48 8.64
N SER A 99 9.42 20.67 9.24
CA SER A 99 9.15 20.70 10.69
C SER A 99 10.42 20.43 11.52
N SER A 100 11.41 19.74 10.95
CA SER A 100 12.73 19.53 11.55
C SER A 100 13.57 20.80 11.71
N SER A 101 13.38 21.77 10.82
CA SER A 101 14.30 22.91 10.68
C SER A 101 13.80 24.17 11.40
N SER A 102 12.48 24.29 11.63
CA SER A 102 11.86 25.50 12.16
C SER A 102 12.02 25.70 13.68
N SER A 103 12.44 24.68 14.43
CA SER A 103 12.63 24.77 15.88
C SER A 103 13.85 25.61 16.31
N SER A 104 14.69 26.05 15.36
CA SER A 104 15.98 26.70 15.67
C SER A 104 15.99 28.23 15.57
N SER A 105 14.97 28.90 15.02
CA SER A 105 15.14 30.26 14.48
C SER A 105 14.18 31.37 14.97
N GLN A 106 13.29 31.13 15.95
CA GLN A 106 12.42 32.19 16.52
C GLN A 106 12.81 32.59 17.94
N SER A 107 14.09 32.94 18.15
CA SER A 107 14.52 33.63 19.37
C SER A 107 15.35 34.85 18.99
N SER A 108 14.66 35.95 18.71
CA SER A 108 15.29 37.25 18.52
C SER A 108 14.67 38.25 19.50
N ALA A 109 15.54 38.78 20.35
CA ALA A 109 15.40 39.94 21.23
C ALA A 109 14.60 39.73 22.53
N ILE A 110 15.26 39.20 23.56
CA ILE A 110 15.53 39.89 24.84
C ILE A 110 16.67 39.10 25.51
N ASP A 111 17.84 39.74 25.62
CA ASP A 111 19.04 39.24 26.28
C ASP A 111 18.79 38.97 27.77
N VAL A 112 18.64 37.70 28.13
CA VAL A 112 18.87 37.23 29.51
C VAL A 112 19.71 35.96 29.44
N VAL A 113 20.97 36.09 29.84
CA VAL A 113 21.97 35.03 29.98
C VAL A 113 21.37 33.82 30.72
N ARG A 114 21.03 32.75 29.99
CA ARG A 114 20.45 31.52 30.54
C ARG A 114 21.24 30.29 30.06
N PRO A 115 21.52 29.31 30.93
CA PRO A 115 22.61 28.35 30.72
C PRO A 115 22.28 27.36 29.59
N THR A 116 23.26 27.15 28.72
CA THR A 116 23.46 26.03 27.78
C THR A 116 22.41 24.92 27.82
N LEU A 117 21.23 25.15 27.21
CA LEU A 117 20.29 24.09 26.87
C LEU A 117 20.64 23.55 25.49
N SER A 118 21.03 22.28 25.46
CA SER A 118 21.27 21.47 24.26
C SER A 118 20.19 21.68 23.20
N SER A 119 20.61 21.95 21.96
CA SER A 119 19.73 22.00 20.80
C SER A 119 18.75 20.81 20.81
N PRO A 120 17.45 21.02 20.55
CA PRO A 120 16.52 19.91 20.39
C PRO A 120 17.01 18.99 19.27
N PRO A 121 16.92 17.65 19.45
CA PRO A 121 17.35 16.69 18.43
C PRO A 121 16.46 16.83 17.19
N ALA A 122 17.07 16.72 16.00
CA ALA A 122 16.33 16.64 14.74
C ALA A 122 15.27 15.52 14.83
N PRO A 123 14.05 15.73 14.32
CA PRO A 123 13.02 14.71 14.38
C PRO A 123 13.47 13.49 13.58
N PRO A 124 13.11 12.29 14.06
CA PRO A 124 13.51 11.05 13.43
C PRO A 124 12.96 10.95 12.00
N PRO A 125 13.69 10.28 11.08
CA PRO A 125 13.19 9.99 9.75
C PRO A 125 11.89 9.18 9.83
N LEU A 126 11.04 9.32 8.80
CA LEU A 126 9.83 8.52 8.67
C LEU A 126 10.21 7.05 8.44
N GLU A 127 9.52 6.14 9.12
CA GLU A 127 9.71 4.70 8.92
C GLU A 127 8.41 4.05 8.45
N LEU A 128 8.54 2.92 7.74
CA LEU A 128 7.41 2.08 7.36
C LEU A 128 7.78 0.61 7.58
N VAL A 129 7.29 0.03 8.67
CA VAL A 129 7.58 -1.35 9.03
C VAL A 129 6.72 -2.34 8.23
N GLU A 130 5.42 -2.04 8.10
CA GLU A 130 4.44 -2.92 7.45
C GLU A 130 3.63 -2.18 6.38
N LEU A 131 3.31 -2.89 5.30
CA LEU A 131 2.44 -2.41 4.23
C LEU A 131 0.95 -2.59 4.62
N PRO A 132 0.13 -1.52 4.61
CA PRO A 132 -1.28 -1.66 4.92
C PRO A 132 -2.04 -2.57 3.94
N LYS A 133 -2.90 -3.45 4.47
CA LYS A 133 -3.77 -4.35 3.66
C LYS A 133 -4.52 -3.64 2.54
N ARG A 134 -4.91 -2.39 2.76
CA ARG A 134 -5.69 -1.59 1.81
C ARG A 134 -5.04 -1.46 0.43
N LEU A 135 -3.71 -1.39 0.37
CA LEU A 135 -2.96 -1.34 -0.89
C LEU A 135 -3.27 -2.55 -1.80
N PHE A 136 -3.64 -3.68 -1.18
CA PHE A 136 -3.95 -4.93 -1.86
C PHE A 136 -5.44 -5.26 -1.86
N ARG A 137 -6.27 -4.56 -1.09
CA ARG A 137 -7.72 -4.82 -0.97
C ARG A 137 -8.43 -4.68 -2.33
N ASN A 138 -8.04 -3.69 -3.11
CA ASN A 138 -8.60 -3.45 -4.44
C ASN A 138 -8.25 -4.54 -5.45
N LEU A 139 -7.27 -5.39 -5.15
CA LEU A 139 -6.97 -6.54 -5.98
C LEU A 139 -8.11 -7.55 -5.83
N LEU A 140 -8.56 -7.86 -4.61
CA LEU A 140 -9.54 -8.91 -4.33
C LEU A 140 -10.92 -8.74 -4.99
N THR A 141 -11.18 -7.61 -5.64
CA THR A 141 -12.48 -7.35 -6.27
C THR A 141 -12.53 -8.03 -7.64
N PRO A 142 -13.37 -9.06 -7.87
CA PRO A 142 -13.36 -9.85 -9.10
C PRO A 142 -13.65 -9.05 -10.37
N THR A 143 -14.33 -7.90 -10.22
CA THR A 143 -14.67 -7.00 -11.33
C THR A 143 -13.44 -6.28 -11.89
N ARG A 144 -12.36 -6.16 -11.09
CA ARG A 144 -11.18 -5.41 -11.49
C ARG A 144 -10.17 -6.34 -12.18
N ARG A 145 -10.31 -6.45 -13.49
CA ARG A 145 -9.42 -7.25 -14.36
C ARG A 145 -8.10 -6.57 -14.70
N VAL A 146 -7.78 -5.41 -14.11
CA VAL A 146 -6.59 -4.63 -14.45
C VAL A 146 -5.93 -4.11 -13.17
N LEU A 147 -4.64 -4.41 -13.03
CA LEU A 147 -3.79 -3.86 -11.98
C LEU A 147 -3.67 -2.34 -12.20
N PRO A 148 -3.88 -1.49 -11.19
CA PRO A 148 -3.67 -0.06 -11.35
C PRO A 148 -2.24 0.21 -11.84
N PRO A 149 -2.03 0.97 -12.93
CA PRO A 149 -0.70 1.19 -13.49
C PRO A 149 0.24 1.90 -12.51
N THR A 150 -0.32 2.64 -11.55
CA THR A 150 0.40 3.36 -10.51
C THR A 150 0.83 2.49 -9.33
N LEU A 151 0.28 1.28 -9.17
CA LEU A 151 0.53 0.47 -7.97
C LEU A 151 1.96 -0.08 -7.90
N LEU A 152 2.50 -0.61 -9.01
CA LEU A 152 3.86 -1.17 -9.01
C LEU A 152 4.94 -0.10 -8.81
N PRO A 153 4.93 1.06 -9.52
CA PRO A 153 5.86 2.15 -9.22
C PRO A 153 5.75 2.62 -7.77
N PHE A 154 4.53 2.69 -7.24
CA PHE A 154 4.32 3.11 -5.85
C PHE A 154 4.89 2.10 -4.85
N LEU A 155 4.66 0.80 -5.04
CA LEU A 155 5.24 -0.22 -4.16
C LEU A 155 6.76 -0.31 -4.27
N ASN A 156 7.34 -0.17 -5.47
CA ASN A 156 8.79 -0.11 -5.64
C ASN A 156 9.40 1.04 -4.84
N TYR A 157 8.80 2.23 -4.94
CA TYR A 157 9.21 3.38 -4.14
C TYR A 157 9.19 3.08 -2.63
N LEU A 158 8.11 2.46 -2.13
CA LEU A 158 8.00 2.11 -0.72
C LEU A 158 9.05 1.08 -0.30
N PHE A 159 9.31 0.06 -1.12
CA PHE A 159 10.34 -0.95 -0.85
C PHE A 159 11.76 -0.39 -0.87
N GLU A 160 12.07 0.50 -1.80
CA GLU A 160 13.40 1.11 -1.93
C GLU A 160 13.67 2.13 -0.83
N THR A 161 12.67 2.94 -0.49
CA THR A 161 12.84 4.04 0.45
C THR A 161 12.76 3.58 1.90
N TYR A 162 11.83 2.67 2.21
CA TYR A 162 11.51 2.32 3.60
C TYR A 162 11.76 0.85 3.96
N SER A 163 12.01 -0.01 2.97
CA SER A 163 12.20 -1.46 3.17
C SER A 163 11.14 -2.14 4.07
N PRO A 164 9.82 -1.87 3.90
CA PRO A 164 8.79 -2.55 4.67
C PRO A 164 8.80 -4.05 4.41
N SER A 165 8.27 -4.81 5.36
CA SER A 165 8.18 -6.27 5.20
C SER A 165 7.29 -6.65 4.00
N PRO A 166 7.80 -7.38 2.99
CA PRO A 166 6.99 -7.87 1.87
C PRO A 166 5.97 -8.94 2.33
N SER A 167 6.21 -9.50 3.52
CA SER A 167 5.39 -10.52 4.18
C SER A 167 4.41 -9.93 5.20
N SER A 168 4.13 -8.62 5.11
CA SER A 168 3.22 -7.90 6.02
C SER A 168 1.90 -8.64 6.25
N HIS A 169 1.41 -8.59 7.48
CA HIS A 169 0.14 -9.22 7.87
C HIS A 169 0.06 -10.73 7.53
N LYS A 170 1.12 -11.49 7.88
CA LYS A 170 1.19 -12.95 7.67
C LYS A 170 1.11 -13.37 6.19
N GLY A 171 1.77 -12.62 5.30
CA GLY A 171 1.82 -12.93 3.87
C GLY A 171 0.57 -12.51 3.06
N TYR A 172 -0.27 -11.62 3.62
CA TYR A 172 -1.46 -11.11 2.93
C TYR A 172 -1.18 -10.47 1.55
N PRO A 173 -0.14 -9.63 1.37
CA PRO A 173 0.20 -9.06 0.05
C PRO A 173 0.36 -10.13 -1.04
N LEU A 174 1.10 -11.20 -0.73
CA LEU A 174 1.37 -12.29 -1.67
C LEU A 174 0.07 -13.05 -1.99
N CYS A 175 -0.72 -13.40 -0.97
CA CYS A 175 -2.01 -14.08 -1.16
C CYS A 175 -3.01 -13.25 -2.00
N ALA A 176 -3.03 -11.93 -1.77
CA ALA A 176 -3.90 -11.02 -2.51
C ALA A 176 -3.51 -10.89 -3.98
N SER A 177 -2.20 -10.92 -4.29
CA SER A 177 -1.71 -10.98 -5.68
C SER A 177 -2.13 -12.29 -6.36
N ILE A 178 -1.89 -13.45 -5.75
CA ILE A 178 -2.26 -14.76 -6.31
C ILE A 178 -3.76 -14.88 -6.59
N THR A 179 -4.60 -14.28 -5.75
CA THR A 179 -6.07 -14.31 -5.93
C THR A 179 -6.52 -13.70 -7.25
N ASN A 180 -5.76 -12.75 -7.80
CA ASN A 180 -6.06 -12.02 -9.04
C ASN A 180 -5.08 -12.35 -10.18
N HIS A 181 -4.55 -13.56 -10.15
CA HIS A 181 -3.83 -14.14 -11.27
C HIS A 181 -4.77 -14.29 -12.50
N PRO A 182 -4.31 -14.00 -13.74
CA PRO A 182 -2.93 -13.66 -14.15
C PRO A 182 -2.57 -12.17 -14.09
N VAL A 183 -3.55 -11.29 -13.90
CA VAL A 183 -3.40 -9.83 -14.01
C VAL A 183 -2.33 -9.25 -13.07
N SER A 184 -2.13 -9.88 -11.92
CA SER A 184 -1.21 -9.43 -10.87
C SER A 184 0.06 -10.28 -10.77
N LEU A 185 0.41 -11.04 -11.82
CA LEU A 185 1.66 -11.78 -11.89
C LEU A 185 2.90 -10.89 -11.65
N PRO A 186 3.03 -9.68 -12.25
CA PRO A 186 4.19 -8.81 -11.98
C PRO A 186 4.28 -8.37 -10.51
N LEU A 187 3.14 -8.29 -9.81
CA LEU A 187 3.10 -7.99 -8.40
C LEU A 187 3.56 -9.19 -7.56
N THR A 188 3.15 -10.41 -7.92
CA THR A 188 3.63 -11.65 -7.29
C THR A 188 5.15 -11.78 -7.43
N GLU A 189 5.68 -11.56 -8.63
CA GLU A 189 7.12 -11.56 -8.90
C GLU A 189 7.85 -10.50 -8.08
N LEU A 190 7.35 -9.26 -8.06
CA LEU A 190 7.93 -8.18 -7.25
C LEU A 190 7.99 -8.55 -5.77
N LEU A 191 6.89 -9.07 -5.20
CA LEU A 191 6.84 -9.45 -3.79
C LEU A 191 7.83 -10.56 -3.47
N LEU A 192 7.93 -11.59 -4.32
CA LEU A 192 8.89 -12.68 -4.16
C LEU A 192 10.33 -12.20 -4.31
N ALA A 193 10.61 -11.30 -5.26
CA ALA A 193 11.92 -10.68 -5.45
C ALA A 193 12.35 -9.84 -4.24
N ARG A 194 11.40 -9.22 -3.54
CA ARG A 194 11.65 -8.49 -2.27
C ARG A 194 11.73 -9.41 -1.05
N GLY A 195 11.56 -10.73 -1.19
CA GLY A 195 11.68 -11.70 -0.10
C GLY A 195 10.36 -12.07 0.59
N ALA A 196 9.20 -11.90 -0.07
CA ALA A 196 7.95 -12.45 0.44
C ALA A 196 8.06 -13.98 0.59
N SER A 197 7.68 -14.51 1.76
CA SER A 197 7.74 -15.94 2.01
C SER A 197 6.42 -16.62 1.63
N PRO A 198 6.42 -17.58 0.68
CA PRO A 198 5.24 -18.34 0.32
C PRO A 198 4.84 -19.38 1.37
N GLY A 199 5.72 -19.69 2.32
CA GLY A 199 5.51 -20.68 3.39
C GLY A 199 4.73 -20.15 4.59
N LEU A 200 4.43 -18.85 4.62
CA LEU A 200 3.65 -18.25 5.70
C LEU A 200 2.23 -18.82 5.73
N ASN A 201 1.69 -18.95 6.94
CA ASN A 201 0.35 -19.45 7.20
C ASN A 201 0.13 -20.86 6.57
N ASP A 202 1.01 -21.81 6.92
CA ASP A 202 1.04 -23.19 6.36
C ASP A 202 1.14 -23.22 4.82
N GLY A 203 1.84 -22.24 4.26
CA GLY A 203 1.91 -21.93 2.84
C GLY A 203 0.55 -21.80 2.16
N TYR A 204 -0.33 -21.01 2.77
CA TYR A 204 -1.64 -20.66 2.21
C TYR A 204 -1.55 -20.05 0.80
N ALA A 205 -0.49 -19.29 0.52
CA ALA A 205 -0.22 -18.76 -0.82
C ALA A 205 -0.12 -19.88 -1.88
N VAL A 206 0.59 -20.96 -1.57
CA VAL A 206 0.70 -22.14 -2.45
C VAL A 206 -0.67 -22.80 -2.62
N GLN A 207 -1.43 -22.95 -1.54
CA GLN A 207 -2.78 -23.53 -1.60
C GLN A 207 -3.74 -22.71 -2.49
N LEU A 208 -3.64 -21.38 -2.48
CA LEU A 208 -4.39 -20.51 -3.39
C LEU A 208 -4.00 -20.76 -4.85
N ALA A 209 -2.70 -20.87 -5.15
CA ALA A 209 -2.21 -21.17 -6.51
C ALA A 209 -2.68 -22.54 -7.00
N VAL A 210 -2.69 -23.55 -6.12
CA VAL A 210 -3.26 -24.88 -6.39
C VAL A 210 -4.74 -24.76 -6.76
N GLY A 211 -5.51 -23.95 -6.02
CA GLY A 211 -6.91 -23.68 -6.30
C GLY A 211 -7.15 -22.97 -7.64
N LYS A 212 -6.18 -22.18 -8.12
CA LYS A 212 -6.17 -21.59 -9.47
C LYS A 212 -5.78 -22.61 -10.57
N LYS A 213 -5.37 -23.82 -10.18
CA LYS A 213 -4.93 -24.91 -11.06
C LYS A 213 -3.74 -24.54 -11.96
N ASP A 214 -2.91 -23.61 -11.51
CA ASP A 214 -1.76 -23.12 -12.26
C ASP A 214 -0.46 -23.74 -11.72
N LEU A 215 0.07 -24.72 -12.43
CA LEU A 215 1.33 -25.38 -12.07
C LEU A 215 2.53 -24.41 -12.17
N GLY A 216 2.53 -23.48 -13.13
CA GLY A 216 3.61 -22.51 -13.29
C GLY A 216 3.69 -21.57 -12.09
N LEU A 217 2.55 -21.10 -11.61
CA LEU A 217 2.46 -20.29 -10.39
C LEU A 217 2.89 -21.07 -9.14
N VAL A 218 2.48 -22.35 -9.03
CA VAL A 218 2.92 -23.21 -7.92
C VAL A 218 4.44 -23.40 -7.92
N LYS A 219 5.05 -23.66 -9.09
CA LYS A 219 6.50 -23.76 -9.24
C LYS A 219 7.20 -22.46 -8.87
N MET A 220 6.71 -21.31 -9.34
CA MET A 220 7.27 -20.00 -9.00
C MET A 220 7.28 -19.69 -7.48
N LEU A 221 6.27 -20.18 -6.76
CA LEU A 221 6.17 -20.00 -5.31
C LEU A 221 7.11 -20.95 -4.55
N ILE A 222 7.24 -22.20 -4.98
CA ILE A 222 8.05 -23.20 -4.27
C ILE A 222 9.52 -23.13 -4.68
N GLU A 223 9.79 -23.07 -5.97
CA GLU A 223 11.15 -23.06 -6.51
C GLU A 223 11.74 -21.67 -6.29
N CYS A 224 13.00 -21.64 -5.84
CA CYS A 224 13.75 -20.41 -5.92
C CYS A 224 14.16 -20.22 -7.37
N GLN A 225 13.70 -19.14 -8.02
CA GLN A 225 14.22 -18.77 -9.33
C GLN A 225 15.73 -18.52 -9.18
N SER A 226 16.53 -19.52 -9.54
CA SER A 226 17.99 -19.41 -9.61
C SER A 226 18.25 -18.30 -10.61
N GLY A 227 18.74 -17.17 -10.14
CA GLY A 227 18.79 -15.92 -10.88
C GLY A 227 19.28 -16.12 -12.30
N GLY A 228 18.36 -16.00 -13.26
CA GLY A 228 18.72 -15.64 -14.62
C GLY A 228 19.31 -14.24 -14.59
N ASP A 229 20.59 -14.15 -14.93
CA ASP A 229 21.19 -13.01 -15.60
C ASP A 229 21.17 -11.65 -14.89
N SER A 230 21.46 -11.61 -13.58
CA SER A 230 22.29 -10.51 -13.07
C SER A 230 23.75 -10.72 -13.48
N ALA A 231 23.96 -10.76 -14.80
CA ALA A 231 25.25 -10.60 -15.46
C ALA A 231 25.71 -9.15 -15.26
N ARG A 232 26.24 -8.85 -14.08
CA ARG A 232 27.16 -7.73 -13.91
C ARG A 232 28.47 -8.27 -13.34
N GLY A 233 29.29 -8.72 -14.29
CA GLY A 233 30.74 -8.73 -14.25
C GLY A 233 31.42 -9.05 -12.93
N ARG A 234 31.92 -10.28 -12.83
CA ARG A 234 33.27 -10.51 -12.30
C ARG A 234 33.77 -11.85 -12.79
N ASP A 235 34.86 -11.78 -13.54
CA ASP A 235 35.54 -12.87 -14.21
C ASP A 235 35.87 -14.05 -13.28
N GLY A 236 35.70 -15.26 -13.82
CA GLY A 236 36.76 -16.26 -13.75
C GLY A 236 36.89 -17.15 -12.51
N GLY A 237 35.84 -17.33 -11.70
CA GLY A 237 35.86 -18.30 -10.60
C GLY A 237 34.96 -19.51 -10.87
N ASN A 238 35.54 -20.71 -10.99
CA ASN A 238 34.83 -22.00 -11.07
C ASN A 238 34.11 -22.31 -9.73
N ALA A 239 33.11 -21.51 -9.37
CA ALA A 239 32.34 -21.65 -8.15
C ALA A 239 31.23 -22.67 -8.40
N LYS A 240 31.33 -23.84 -7.75
CA LYS A 240 30.25 -24.83 -7.62
C LYS A 240 28.92 -24.09 -7.39
N ARG A 241 28.03 -24.11 -8.38
CA ARG A 241 26.67 -23.59 -8.25
C ARG A 241 26.01 -24.32 -7.08
N ARG A 242 25.89 -23.65 -5.93
CA ARG A 242 25.15 -24.17 -4.78
C ARG A 242 23.71 -24.38 -5.25
N ARG A 243 23.20 -25.60 -5.08
CA ARG A 243 21.77 -25.90 -5.33
C ARG A 243 20.97 -24.91 -4.50
N THR A 244 20.21 -24.04 -5.17
CA THR A 244 19.34 -23.09 -4.50
C THR A 244 18.20 -23.89 -3.89
N GLU A 245 18.08 -23.85 -2.56
CA GLU A 245 17.00 -24.53 -1.85
C GLU A 245 15.64 -23.93 -2.24
N ASP A 246 14.58 -24.74 -2.18
CA ASP A 246 13.22 -24.28 -2.42
C ASP A 246 12.82 -23.19 -1.40
N ARG A 247 12.07 -22.19 -1.86
CA ARG A 247 11.55 -21.08 -1.02
C ARG A 247 10.61 -21.57 0.06
N THR A 248 9.97 -22.71 -0.13
CA THR A 248 8.99 -23.27 0.80
C THR A 248 8.98 -24.78 0.71
N LYS A 249 9.04 -25.45 1.87
CA LYS A 249 8.85 -26.90 1.96
C LYS A 249 7.39 -27.24 1.70
N VAL A 250 7.15 -28.16 0.76
CA VAL A 250 5.81 -28.63 0.44
C VAL A 250 5.29 -29.46 1.61
N THR A 251 4.04 -29.20 2.03
CA THR A 251 3.42 -29.89 3.18
C THR A 251 2.32 -30.86 2.73
N SER A 252 2.02 -31.88 3.53
CA SER A 252 0.88 -32.80 3.26
C SER A 252 -0.45 -32.04 3.11
N LYS A 253 -0.62 -30.91 3.82
CA LYS A 253 -1.77 -30.01 3.67
C LYS A 253 -1.89 -29.44 2.25
N MET A 254 -0.78 -29.02 1.62
CA MET A 254 -0.81 -28.56 0.22
C MET A 254 -1.17 -29.71 -0.74
N LEU A 255 -0.64 -30.90 -0.50
CA LEU A 255 -0.94 -32.10 -1.29
C LEU A 255 -2.41 -32.50 -1.22
N SER A 256 -2.99 -32.54 -0.02
CA SER A 256 -4.42 -32.82 0.16
C SER A 256 -5.31 -31.79 -0.55
N VAL A 257 -4.92 -30.51 -0.57
CA VAL A 257 -5.60 -29.47 -1.35
C VAL A 257 -5.50 -29.76 -2.85
N ALA A 258 -4.32 -30.14 -3.36
CA ALA A 258 -4.13 -30.46 -4.78
C ALA A 258 -4.98 -31.66 -5.23
N VAL A 259 -5.05 -32.71 -4.41
CA VAL A 259 -5.91 -33.88 -4.66
C VAL A 259 -7.39 -33.50 -4.63
N LYS A 260 -7.81 -32.67 -3.67
CA LYS A 260 -9.18 -32.14 -3.61
C LYS A 260 -9.57 -31.40 -4.89
N PHE A 261 -8.67 -30.63 -5.48
CA PHE A 261 -8.89 -29.93 -6.75
C PHE A 261 -8.71 -30.80 -8.00
N LYS A 262 -8.40 -32.10 -7.84
CA LYS A 262 -8.17 -33.09 -8.92
C LYS A 262 -7.12 -32.63 -9.94
N ASN A 263 -6.09 -31.90 -9.49
CA ASN A 263 -5.03 -31.42 -10.38
C ASN A 263 -3.81 -32.36 -10.32
N ARG A 264 -3.84 -33.43 -11.14
CA ARG A 264 -2.77 -34.44 -11.19
C ARG A 264 -1.37 -33.84 -11.42
N PRO A 265 -1.15 -32.93 -12.39
CA PRO A 265 0.18 -32.32 -12.57
C PRO A 265 0.78 -31.68 -11.32
N ILE A 266 -0.05 -31.02 -10.49
CA ILE A 266 0.41 -30.41 -9.24
C ILE A 266 0.66 -31.47 -8.16
N VAL A 267 -0.16 -32.52 -8.10
CA VAL A 267 0.02 -33.65 -7.19
C VAL A 267 1.33 -34.38 -7.48
N ASP A 268 1.56 -34.72 -8.75
CA ASP A 268 2.77 -35.41 -9.20
C ASP A 268 4.01 -34.57 -8.85
N TYR A 269 3.97 -33.26 -9.13
CA TYR A 269 5.02 -32.33 -8.75
C TYR A 269 5.29 -32.29 -7.23
N PHE A 270 4.25 -32.33 -6.38
CA PHE A 270 4.44 -32.37 -4.93
C PHE A 270 5.04 -33.70 -4.44
N ILE A 271 4.72 -34.81 -5.10
CA ILE A 271 5.33 -36.13 -4.81
C ILE A 271 6.80 -36.12 -5.24
N GLU A 272 7.13 -35.55 -6.40
CA GLU A 272 8.52 -35.35 -6.85
C GLU A 272 9.33 -34.49 -5.87
N LYS A 273 8.69 -33.51 -5.22
CA LYS A 273 9.28 -32.70 -4.14
C LYS A 273 9.40 -33.46 -2.80
N GLY A 274 9.07 -34.74 -2.76
CA GLY A 274 9.29 -35.63 -1.63
C GLY A 274 8.15 -35.67 -0.61
N VAL A 275 6.96 -35.18 -0.93
CA VAL A 275 5.81 -35.31 -0.03
C VAL A 275 5.20 -36.69 -0.16
N VAL A 276 5.16 -37.43 0.95
CA VAL A 276 4.53 -38.75 1.01
C VAL A 276 3.00 -38.57 1.15
N PRO A 277 2.18 -39.15 0.26
CA PRO A 277 0.73 -39.08 0.37
C PRO A 277 0.18 -39.94 1.51
N ASP A 278 -0.75 -39.38 2.29
CA ASP A 278 -1.51 -40.14 3.29
C ASP A 278 -2.43 -41.21 2.64
N LEU A 279 -2.82 -42.24 3.39
CA LEU A 279 -3.74 -43.30 2.90
C LEU A 279 -5.03 -42.74 2.28
N LYS A 280 -5.59 -41.68 2.85
CA LYS A 280 -6.78 -40.99 2.32
C LYS A 280 -6.51 -40.37 0.95
N THR A 281 -5.31 -39.84 0.76
CA THR A 281 -4.85 -39.23 -0.49
C THR A 281 -4.64 -40.29 -1.56
N LEU A 282 -4.05 -41.45 -1.20
CA LEU A 282 -3.88 -42.60 -2.09
C LEU A 282 -5.22 -43.19 -2.57
N ALA A 283 -6.19 -43.35 -1.65
CA ALA A 283 -7.55 -43.79 -2.00
C ALA A 283 -8.23 -42.82 -2.97
N ALA A 284 -8.09 -41.50 -2.74
CA ALA A 284 -8.64 -40.49 -3.64
C ALA A 284 -7.96 -40.44 -5.03
N LEU A 285 -6.73 -40.94 -5.14
CA LEU A 285 -6.01 -41.08 -6.41
C LEU A 285 -6.36 -42.38 -7.16
N GLY A 286 -7.10 -43.31 -6.54
CA GLY A 286 -7.46 -44.61 -7.12
C GLY A 286 -6.29 -45.58 -7.21
N GLN A 287 -5.33 -45.49 -6.28
CA GLN A 287 -4.16 -46.37 -6.18
C GLN A 287 -4.34 -47.50 -5.14
N LEU A 288 -5.53 -47.59 -4.55
CA LEU A 288 -6.01 -48.65 -3.65
C LEU A 288 -7.31 -49.18 -4.22
#